data_AF-I4I0V1-F1
#
_entry.id   AF-I4I0V1-F1
#
_cell.length_a   1.000
_cell.length_b   1.000
_cell.length_c   1.000
_cell.angle_alpha   90.00
_cell.angle_beta   90.00
_cell.angle_gamma   90.00
#
_symmetry.space_group_name_H-M   'P 1'
#
loop_
_entity.id
_entity.type
_entity.pdbx_description
1 polymer ?
#
loop_
_entity_poly.entity_id
_entity_poly.type
_entity_poly.pdbx_seq_one_letter_code
_entity_poly.pdbx_strand_id
1 'polypeptide(L)' 'MSQWSATKAKQVLKALKSIGWKIKRQTGSHKILERSGWNDVVFAFHDGDEIEPKMLARIAKLN' A
#
# COMPACT_ATOMS: atom_id res chain seq x y z
N MET A 1 -11.51 -13.35 13.58
CA MET A 1 -11.72 -12.84 12.21
C MET A 1 -10.92 -11.56 12.06
N SER A 2 -10.05 -11.45 11.05
CA SER A 2 -9.40 -10.18 10.74
C SER A 2 -10.49 -9.18 10.32
N GLN A 3 -10.47 -7.98 10.88
CA GLN A 3 -11.38 -6.88 10.49
C GLN A 3 -11.27 -6.52 8.99
N TRP A 4 -10.18 -6.92 8.35
CA TRP A 4 -9.88 -6.66 6.95
C TRP A 4 -10.35 -7.83 6.08
N SER A 5 -11.07 -7.54 5.00
CA SER A 5 -11.31 -8.45 3.88
C SER A 5 -10.19 -8.32 2.83
N ALA A 6 -9.88 -9.40 2.11
CA ALA A 6 -8.96 -9.34 0.97
C ALA A 6 -9.38 -8.21 0.01
N THR A 7 -8.41 -7.42 -0.47
CA THR A 7 -8.68 -6.20 -1.23
C THR A 7 -7.71 -6.07 -2.39
N LYS A 8 -8.18 -5.60 -3.55
CA LYS A 8 -7.31 -5.40 -4.73
C LYS A 8 -6.21 -4.38 -4.44
N ALA A 9 -4.98 -4.69 -4.84
CA ALA A 9 -3.81 -3.85 -4.62
C ALA A 9 -3.97 -2.44 -5.20
N LYS A 10 -4.65 -2.31 -6.35
CA LYS A 10 -5.00 -1.00 -6.93
C LYS A 10 -5.85 -0.14 -5.99
N GLN A 11 -6.81 -0.74 -5.28
CA GLN A 11 -7.64 -0.02 -4.31
C GLN A 11 -6.83 0.40 -3.09
N VAL A 12 -5.96 -0.48 -2.59
CA VAL A 12 -5.07 -0.17 -1.45
C VAL A 12 -4.12 0.97 -1.79
N LEU A 13 -3.49 0.94 -2.98
CA LEU A 13 -2.62 2.03 -3.44
C LEU A 13 -3.39 3.35 -3.59
N LYS A 14 -4.63 3.31 -4.09
CA LYS A 14 -5.50 4.50 -4.16
C LYS A 14 -5.78 5.08 -2.77
N ALA A 15 -6.06 4.22 -1.78
CA ALA A 15 -6.31 4.65 -0.40
C ALA A 15 -5.05 5.23 0.28
N LEU A 16 -3.88 4.61 0.07
CA LEU A 16 -2.61 5.16 0.54
C LEU A 16 -2.35 6.56 -0.04
N LYS A 17 -2.61 6.74 -1.34
CA LYS A 17 -2.51 8.05 -1.98
C LYS A 17 -3.47 9.09 -1.39
N SER A 18 -4.71 8.70 -1.08
CA SER A 18 -5.68 9.64 -0.49
C SER A 18 -5.32 10.11 0.92
N ILE A 19 -4.58 9.31 1.70
CA ILE A 19 -4.10 9.71 3.03
C ILE A 19 -2.73 10.41 2.99
N GLY A 20 -2.22 10.73 1.79
CA GLY A 20 -1.04 11.57 1.61
C GLY A 20 0.25 10.83 1.24
N TRP A 21 0.22 9.52 1.02
CA TRP A 21 1.37 8.82 0.43
C TRP A 21 1.54 9.18 -1.04
N LYS A 22 2.78 9.37 -1.48
CA LYS A 22 3.12 9.68 -2.88
C LYS A 22 4.08 8.64 -3.43
N ILE A 23 4.04 8.41 -4.74
CA ILE A 23 5.04 7.55 -5.38
C ILE A 23 6.31 8.39 -5.54
N LYS A 24 7.36 8.01 -4.82
CA LYS A 24 8.70 8.60 -4.94
C LYS A 24 9.43 8.07 -6.17
N ARG A 25 9.34 6.75 -6.39
CA ARG A 25 9.96 6.03 -7.51
C ARG A 25 9.14 4.78 -7.87
N GLN A 26 9.17 4.38 -9.13
CA GLN A 26 8.57 3.13 -9.58
C GLN A 26 9.48 2.42 -10.60
N THR A 27 9.62 1.10 -10.45
CA THR A 27 10.25 0.20 -11.43
C THR A 27 9.37 -1.04 -11.58
N GLY A 28 8.74 -1.23 -12.74
CA GLY A 28 7.76 -2.30 -12.93
C GLY A 28 6.61 -2.22 -11.92
N SER A 29 6.30 -3.32 -11.23
CA SER A 29 5.29 -3.37 -10.17
C SER A 29 5.73 -2.75 -8.84
N HIS A 30 7.04 -2.60 -8.62
CA HIS A 30 7.61 -2.06 -7.39
C HIS A 30 7.50 -0.55 -7.34
N LYS A 31 6.83 -0.03 -6.32
CA LYS A 31 6.65 1.40 -6.05
C LYS A 31 7.26 1.71 -4.70
N ILE A 32 8.14 2.71 -4.63
CA ILE A 32 8.58 3.30 -3.36
C ILE A 32 7.62 4.46 -3.07
N LEU A 33 6.97 4.40 -1.92
CA LEU A 33 6.05 5.41 -1.43
C LEU A 33 6.73 6.26 -0.36
N GLU A 34 6.47 7.56 -0.40
CA GLU A 34 6.95 8.51 0.61
C GLU A 34 5.78 9.30 1.19
N ARG A 35 5.95 9.73 2.44
CA ARG A 35 5.07 10.68 3.13
C ARG A 35 5.93 11.51 4.07
N SER A 36 5.73 12.83 4.08
CA SER A 36 6.54 13.74 4.89
C SER A 36 6.52 13.32 6.37
N GLY A 37 7.69 13.20 6.98
CA GLY A 37 7.85 12.75 8.37
C GLY A 37 7.82 11.23 8.58
N TRP A 38 7.69 10.43 7.51
CA TRP A 38 7.69 8.97 7.56
C TRP A 38 8.84 8.39 6.74
N ASN A 39 9.24 7.16 7.09
CA ASN A 39 10.18 6.40 6.27
C ASN A 39 9.54 5.97 4.94
N ASP A 40 10.37 5.83 3.91
CA ASP A 40 9.96 5.28 2.62
C ASP A 40 9.44 3.84 2.79
N VAL A 41 8.39 3.50 2.05
CA VAL A 41 7.77 2.15 2.08
C VAL A 41 7.77 1.56 0.68
N VAL A 42 8.12 0.28 0.57
CA VAL A 42 8.01 -0.46 -0.69
C VAL A 42 6.62 -1.10 -0.83
N PHE A 43 5.91 -0.75 -1.90
CA PHE A 43 4.66 -1.35 -2.35
C PHE A 43 4.91 -2.13 -3.64
N ALA A 44 5.07 -3.45 -3.51
CA ALA A 44 5.47 -4.35 -4.59
C ALA A 44 4.33 -5.27 -5.04
N PHE A 45 3.22 -4.67 -5.48
CA PHE A 45 2.05 -5.39 -5.99
C PHE A 45 1.69 -4.90 -7.40
N HIS A 46 1.28 -5.85 -8.24
CA HIS A 46 0.57 -5.56 -9.48
C HIS A 46 -0.87 -5.12 -9.18
N ASP A 47 -1.45 -4.33 -10.06
CA ASP A 47 -2.79 -3.75 -9.84
C ASP A 47 -3.89 -4.81 -9.65
N GLY A 48 -3.74 -5.99 -10.27
CA GLY A 48 -4.68 -7.11 -10.20
C GLY A 48 -4.55 -8.00 -8.96
N ASP A 49 -3.45 -7.87 -8.22
CA ASP A 49 -3.18 -8.69 -7.04
C ASP A 49 -4.20 -8.43 -5.94
N GLU A 50 -4.46 -9.44 -5.13
CA GLU A 50 -5.21 -9.29 -3.88
C GLU A 50 -4.27 -9.29 -2.70
N ILE A 51 -4.47 -8.31 -1.82
CA ILE A 51 -3.72 -8.16 -0.59
C ILE A 51 -4.56 -8.78 0.52
N GLU A 52 -4.03 -9.86 1.07
CA GLU A 52 -4.66 -10.62 2.14
C GLU A 52 -4.81 -9.79 3.44
N PRO A 53 -5.80 -10.11 4.28
CA PRO A 53 -6.08 -9.38 5.52
C PRO A 53 -4.87 -9.17 6.44
N LYS A 54 -3.97 -10.14 6.53
CA LYS A 54 -2.75 -10.05 7.34
C LYS A 54 -1.83 -8.94 6.85
N MET A 55 -1.71 -8.77 5.53
CA MET A 55 -0.88 -7.72 4.96
C MET A 55 -1.56 -6.36 5.03
N LEU A 56 -2.89 -6.30 4.85
CA LEU A 56 -3.67 -5.08 5.10
C LEU A 56 -3.51 -4.57 6.53
N ALA A 57 -3.54 -5.45 7.52
CA ALA A 57 -3.30 -5.09 8.91
C ALA A 57 -1.88 -4.54 9.16
N ARG A 58 -0.89 -4.94 8.37
CA ARG A 58 0.47 -4.36 8.42
C ARG A 58 0.53 -3.00 7.75
N ILE A 59 -0.12 -2.84 6.59
CA ILE A 59 -0.20 -1.57 5.86
C ILE A 59 -0.92 -0.51 6.71
N ALA A 60 -1.96 -0.89 7.45
CA ALA A 60 -2.68 0.03 8.34
C ALA A 60 -1.80 0.64 9.46
N LYS A 61 -0.68 0.00 9.82
CA LYS A 61 0.29 0.50 10.81
C LYS A 61 1.32 1.48 10.24
N LEU A 62 1.30 1.72 8.92
CA LEU A 62 2.13 2.74 8.29
C LEU A 62 1.56 4.16 8.51
N ASN A 63 0.38 4.27 9.12
CA ASN A 63 -0.32 5.54 9.34
C ASN A 63 -0.02 6.15 10.71
#